data_AF-A0A0C2MDH3-F1
#
_entry.id   AF-A0A0C2MDH3-F1
#
_cell.length_a   1.000
_cell.length_b   1.000
_cell.length_c   1.000
_cell.angle_alpha   90.00
_cell.angle_beta   90.00
_cell.angle_gamma   90.00
#
_symmetry.space_group_name_H-M   'P 1'
#
loop_
_entity.id
_entity.type
_entity.pdbx_description
1 polymer ?
#
loop_
_entity_poly.entity_id
_entity_poly.type
_entity_poly.pdbx_seq_one_letter_code
_entity_poly.pdbx_strand_id
1 'polypeptide(L)'
;MKEFSVTTFRRFESERCNKFEEAGDAYFKGAELLNAHPDDQWDIFFDYARSAKCFIKIKSKRANTCFHKAISALVKDRSYNTAIEYSYRYGYQIEKELCDTNLSDKLYKRADTLSRKHHKPHTCVMTTFDLAKYEKDIGKAKDDHQKFYIEIIGGKPVESNFPRNLMVLAVGLCRSCVETFEKLEEIIKVSQKLQANK
;
A
#
# COMPACT_ATOMS: atom_id res chain seq x y z
N MET A 1 13.74 -10.32 24.50
CA MET A 1 12.82 -9.27 25.00
C MET A 1 13.42 -7.87 25.05
N LYS A 2 14.61 -7.63 25.64
CA LYS A 2 15.21 -6.27 25.71
C LYS A 2 15.56 -5.63 24.35
N GLU A 3 16.03 -6.41 23.36
CA GLU A 3 16.35 -5.84 22.03
C GLU A 3 15.11 -5.44 21.23
N PHE A 4 13.99 -6.14 21.44
CA PHE A 4 12.72 -5.82 20.79
C PHE A 4 12.17 -4.47 21.27
N SER A 5 12.18 -4.22 22.58
CA SER A 5 11.71 -2.94 23.14
C SER A 5 12.60 -1.75 22.76
N VAL A 6 13.92 -1.94 22.69
CA VAL A 6 14.88 -0.88 22.29
C VAL A 6 14.74 -0.54 20.81
N THR A 7 14.53 -1.55 19.94
CA THR A 7 14.33 -1.29 18.50
C THR A 7 13.00 -0.61 18.23
N THR A 8 11.91 -0.93 18.93
CA THR A 8 10.61 -0.27 18.76
C THR A 8 10.67 1.21 19.14
N PHE A 9 11.29 1.54 20.27
CA PHE A 9 11.41 2.93 20.74
C PHE A 9 12.22 3.81 19.77
N ARG A 10 13.36 3.30 19.28
CA ARG A 10 14.23 4.03 18.34
C ARG A 10 13.56 4.36 17.00
N ARG A 11 12.65 3.51 16.50
CA ARG A 11 11.97 3.73 15.21
C ARG A 11 11.13 5.00 15.20
N PHE A 12 10.26 5.16 16.20
CA PHE A 12 9.34 6.28 16.29
C PHE A 12 10.04 7.60 16.59
N GLU A 13 11.08 7.58 17.42
CA GLU A 13 11.86 8.77 17.74
C GLU A 13 12.67 9.27 16.54
N SER A 14 13.37 8.38 15.81
CA SER A 14 14.14 8.78 14.63
C SER A 14 13.23 9.33 13.52
N GLU A 15 12.02 8.76 13.34
CA GLU A 15 11.04 9.29 12.39
C GLU A 15 10.53 10.69 12.79
N ARG A 16 10.27 10.91 14.08
CA ARG A 16 9.87 12.22 14.62
C ARG A 16 10.97 13.29 14.50
N CYS A 17 12.23 12.88 14.53
CA CYS A 17 13.39 13.76 14.40
C CYS A 17 13.87 13.96 12.95
N ASN A 18 13.09 13.54 11.94
CA ASN A 18 13.46 13.58 10.52
C ASN A 18 14.75 12.81 10.15
N LYS A 19 15.17 11.86 11.00
CA LYS A 19 16.32 10.99 10.74
C LYS A 19 15.86 9.76 9.96
N PHE A 20 15.46 9.98 8.71
CA PHE A 20 14.79 8.95 7.90
C PHE A 20 15.69 7.76 7.59
N GLU A 21 17.01 7.93 7.43
CA GLU A 21 17.91 6.80 7.24
C GLU A 21 17.93 5.86 8.47
N GLU A 22 18.18 6.43 9.65
CA GLU A 22 18.19 5.67 10.91
C GLU A 22 16.82 5.02 11.20
N ALA A 23 15.72 5.75 10.96
CA ALA A 23 14.38 5.21 11.12
C ALA A 23 14.13 4.04 10.16
N GLY A 24 14.52 4.22 8.89
CA GLY A 24 14.43 3.18 7.85
C GLY A 24 15.17 1.91 8.25
N ASP A 25 16.40 2.05 8.75
CA ASP A 25 17.22 0.94 9.25
C ASP A 25 16.59 0.25 10.47
N ALA A 26 16.09 1.03 11.42
CA ALA A 26 15.48 0.50 12.63
C ALA A 26 14.20 -0.29 12.33
N TYR A 27 13.34 0.20 11.43
CA TYR A 27 12.16 -0.51 10.96
C TYR A 27 12.55 -1.79 10.20
N PHE A 28 13.55 -1.71 9.31
CA PHE A 28 14.03 -2.86 8.55
C PHE A 28 14.53 -3.98 9.47
N LYS A 29 15.42 -3.64 10.41
CA LYS A 29 15.96 -4.59 11.39
C LYS A 29 14.85 -5.18 12.26
N GLY A 30 13.85 -4.37 12.60
CA GLY A 30 12.64 -4.81 13.29
C GLY A 30 11.90 -5.93 12.58
N ALA A 31 11.61 -5.72 11.30
CA ALA A 31 10.96 -6.72 10.47
C ALA A 31 11.81 -8.00 10.32
N GLU A 32 13.13 -7.90 10.20
CA GLU A 32 14.01 -9.08 10.14
C GLU A 32 13.94 -9.91 11.44
N LEU A 33 13.89 -9.25 12.61
CA LEU A 33 13.75 -9.92 13.91
C LEU A 33 12.39 -10.61 14.05
N LEU A 34 11.30 -9.93 13.64
CA LEU A 34 9.96 -10.52 13.63
C LEU A 34 9.86 -11.72 12.68
N ASN A 35 10.49 -11.63 11.51
CA ASN A 35 10.50 -12.71 10.53
C ASN A 35 11.25 -13.98 11.02
N ALA A 36 12.06 -13.88 12.08
CA ALA A 36 12.67 -15.04 12.74
C ALA A 36 11.68 -15.80 13.66
N HIS A 37 10.63 -15.13 14.16
CA HIS A 37 9.59 -15.70 15.01
C HIS A 37 8.21 -15.21 14.54
N PRO A 38 7.73 -15.72 13.39
CA PRO A 38 6.62 -15.14 12.66
C PRO A 38 5.25 -15.48 13.28
N ASP A 39 4.92 -14.83 14.40
CA ASP A 39 3.59 -14.95 15.00
C ASP A 39 2.57 -14.03 14.29
N ASP A 40 3.01 -12.91 13.68
CA ASP A 40 2.17 -11.98 12.92
C ASP A 40 2.87 -11.46 11.64
N GLN A 41 2.36 -11.84 10.46
CA GLN A 41 2.86 -11.36 9.17
C GLN A 41 2.54 -9.89 8.89
N TRP A 42 1.49 -9.34 9.52
CA TRP A 42 1.09 -7.95 9.33
C TRP A 42 2.07 -6.99 9.98
N ASP A 43 2.59 -7.32 11.17
CA ASP A 43 3.64 -6.53 11.81
C ASP A 43 4.91 -6.48 10.94
N ILE A 44 5.32 -7.63 10.38
CA ILE A 44 6.44 -7.71 9.43
C ILE A 44 6.16 -6.83 8.20
N PHE A 45 4.96 -6.93 7.63
CA PHE A 45 4.53 -6.10 6.50
C PHE A 45 4.62 -4.60 6.83
N PHE A 46 4.05 -4.17 7.96
CA PHE A 46 4.01 -2.76 8.36
C PHE A 46 5.40 -2.21 8.62
N ASP A 47 6.28 -2.95 9.29
CA ASP A 47 7.66 -2.53 9.52
C ASP A 47 8.43 -2.36 8.21
N TYR A 48 8.37 -3.32 7.29
CA TYR A 48 9.02 -3.15 5.98
C TYR A 48 8.41 -2.01 5.18
N ALA A 49 7.08 -1.82 5.21
CA ALA A 49 6.40 -0.74 4.50
C ALA A 49 6.82 0.64 5.05
N ARG A 50 6.96 0.77 6.38
CA ARG A 50 7.46 2.00 7.02
C ARG A 50 8.93 2.25 6.70
N SER A 51 9.76 1.21 6.77
CA SER A 51 11.16 1.28 6.34
C SER A 51 11.29 1.80 4.91
N ALA A 52 10.48 1.26 3.99
CA ALA A 52 10.46 1.70 2.60
C ALA A 52 10.08 3.18 2.46
N LYS A 53 9.05 3.65 3.18
CA LYS A 53 8.64 5.06 3.19
C LYS A 53 9.77 5.99 3.67
N CYS A 54 10.52 5.58 4.70
CA CYS A 54 11.69 6.32 5.14
C CYS A 54 12.77 6.39 4.05
N PHE A 55 13.06 5.27 3.37
CA PHE A 55 14.03 5.24 2.27
C PHE A 55 13.60 6.04 1.03
N ILE A 56 12.30 6.09 0.73
CA ILE A 56 11.76 6.96 -0.33
C ILE A 56 12.05 8.44 -0.05
N LYS A 57 11.89 8.89 1.21
CA LYS A 57 12.14 10.29 1.60
C LYS A 57 13.59 10.72 1.36
N ILE A 58 14.54 9.78 1.45
CA ILE A 58 15.96 10.02 1.16
C ILE A 58 16.39 9.53 -0.23
N LYS A 59 15.42 9.25 -1.12
CA LYS A 59 15.63 8.78 -2.50
C LYS A 59 16.51 7.54 -2.62
N SER A 60 16.47 6.65 -1.62
CA SER A 60 17.27 5.43 -1.59
C SER A 60 16.55 4.25 -2.25
N LYS A 61 17.26 3.56 -3.16
CA LYS A 61 16.79 2.34 -3.84
C LYS A 61 16.51 1.18 -2.88
N ARG A 62 16.98 1.28 -1.62
CA ARG A 62 16.66 0.32 -0.54
C ARG A 62 15.16 0.19 -0.30
N ALA A 63 14.38 1.22 -0.63
CA ALA A 63 12.92 1.17 -0.60
C ALA A 63 12.35 -0.02 -1.39
N ASN A 64 12.91 -0.33 -2.56
CA ASN A 64 12.42 -1.43 -3.40
C ASN A 64 12.59 -2.80 -2.72
N THR A 65 13.73 -3.02 -2.06
CA THR A 65 13.97 -4.25 -1.29
C THR A 65 12.96 -4.39 -0.15
N CYS A 66 12.67 -3.28 0.54
CA CYS A 66 11.69 -3.26 1.62
C CYS A 66 10.28 -3.56 1.10
N PHE A 67 9.86 -2.95 -0.02
CA PHE A 67 8.56 -3.23 -0.65
C PHE A 67 8.42 -4.70 -1.05
N HIS A 68 9.42 -5.30 -1.67
CA HIS A 68 9.38 -6.72 -2.00
C HIS A 68 9.28 -7.63 -0.76
N LYS A 69 9.95 -7.28 0.33
CA LYS A 69 9.88 -8.01 1.60
C LYS A 69 8.50 -7.85 2.25
N ALA A 70 7.94 -6.64 2.27
CA ALA A 70 6.58 -6.37 2.72
C ALA A 70 5.55 -7.22 1.96
N ILE A 71 5.59 -7.21 0.62
CA ILE A 71 4.70 -8.03 -0.22
C ILE A 71 4.90 -9.53 0.07
N SER A 72 6.13 -9.95 0.38
CA SER A 72 6.41 -11.36 0.69
C SER A 72 5.75 -11.80 2.01
N ALA A 73 5.67 -10.91 3.02
CA ALA A 73 4.94 -11.19 4.25
C ALA A 73 3.44 -11.40 3.98
N LEU A 74 2.82 -10.54 3.17
CA LEU A 74 1.41 -10.70 2.76
C LEU A 74 1.15 -11.98 1.97
N VAL A 75 2.08 -12.38 1.11
CA VAL A 75 1.99 -13.65 0.36
C VAL A 75 2.09 -14.86 1.31
N LYS A 76 2.95 -14.80 2.33
CA LYS A 76 3.05 -15.85 3.37
C LYS A 76 1.74 -15.97 4.17
N ASP A 77 1.13 -14.84 4.48
CA ASP A 77 -0.17 -14.74 5.14
C ASP A 77 -1.35 -15.19 4.25
N ARG A 78 -1.10 -15.47 2.96
CA ARG A 78 -2.12 -15.78 1.94
C ARG A 78 -3.09 -14.62 1.66
N SER A 79 -2.73 -13.41 2.07
CA SER A 79 -3.44 -12.16 1.80
C SER A 79 -3.16 -11.66 0.36
N TYR A 80 -3.50 -12.49 -0.64
CA TYR A 80 -3.09 -12.27 -2.03
C TYR A 80 -3.66 -11.00 -2.67
N ASN A 81 -4.92 -10.66 -2.38
CA ASN A 81 -5.52 -9.45 -2.94
C ASN A 81 -4.77 -8.21 -2.46
N THR A 82 -4.47 -8.14 -1.16
CA THR A 82 -3.68 -7.07 -0.56
C THR A 82 -2.24 -7.08 -1.09
N ALA A 83 -1.63 -8.25 -1.29
CA ALA A 83 -0.30 -8.36 -1.90
C ALA A 83 -0.28 -7.81 -3.34
N ILE A 84 -1.32 -8.06 -4.14
CA ILE A 84 -1.47 -7.54 -5.51
C ILE A 84 -1.66 -6.02 -5.47
N GLU A 85 -2.58 -5.53 -4.64
CA GLU A 85 -2.82 -4.09 -4.44
C GLU A 85 -1.51 -3.36 -4.13
N TYR A 86 -0.82 -3.77 -3.06
CA TYR A 86 0.42 -3.11 -2.65
C TYR A 86 1.56 -3.27 -3.67
N SER A 87 1.57 -4.34 -4.46
CA SER A 87 2.52 -4.45 -5.57
C SER A 87 2.31 -3.35 -6.61
N TYR A 88 1.07 -3.04 -7.00
CA TYR A 88 0.79 -1.92 -7.91
C TYR A 88 1.07 -0.57 -7.24
N ARG A 89 0.62 -0.37 -6.00
CA ARG A 89 0.83 0.90 -5.28
C ARG A 89 2.31 1.23 -5.08
N TYR A 90 3.11 0.24 -4.66
CA TYR A 90 4.55 0.43 -4.48
C TYR A 90 5.29 0.60 -5.81
N GLY A 91 4.87 -0.10 -6.87
CA GLY A 91 5.39 0.16 -8.22
C GLY A 91 5.18 1.61 -8.62
N TYR A 92 3.95 2.12 -8.47
CA TYR A 92 3.62 3.51 -8.76
C TYR A 92 4.40 4.50 -7.89
N GLN A 93 4.53 4.21 -6.59
CA GLN A 93 5.30 5.04 -5.68
C GLN A 93 6.78 5.12 -6.07
N ILE A 94 7.41 4.01 -6.45
CA ILE A 94 8.81 4.01 -6.94
C ILE A 94 8.94 4.82 -8.23
N GLU A 95 8.01 4.65 -9.17
CA GLU A 95 8.00 5.37 -10.45
C GLU A 95 7.88 6.88 -10.23
N LYS A 96 6.93 7.32 -9.38
CA LYS A 96 6.70 8.73 -9.06
C LYS A 96 7.83 9.35 -8.25
N GLU A 97 8.33 8.65 -7.24
CA GLU A 97 9.24 9.25 -6.26
C GLU A 97 10.72 9.07 -6.59
N LEU A 98 11.11 7.97 -7.23
CA LEU A 98 12.51 7.67 -7.57
C LEU A 98 12.79 7.79 -9.07
N CYS A 99 11.76 7.94 -9.91
CA CYS A 99 11.88 7.94 -11.36
C CYS A 99 12.60 6.69 -11.91
N ASP A 100 12.55 5.56 -11.19
CA ASP A 100 13.23 4.31 -11.56
C ASP A 100 12.22 3.29 -12.08
N THR A 101 11.96 3.37 -13.39
CA THR A 101 11.00 2.49 -14.09
C THR A 101 11.41 1.02 -14.07
N ASN A 102 12.72 0.74 -14.00
CA ASN A 102 13.21 -0.64 -13.91
C ASN A 102 12.85 -1.29 -12.57
N LEU A 103 12.82 -0.51 -11.48
CA LEU A 103 12.40 -0.99 -10.17
C LEU A 103 10.87 -1.08 -10.09
N SER A 104 10.14 -0.07 -10.58
CA SER A 104 8.66 -0.12 -10.60
C SER A 104 8.14 -1.30 -11.41
N ASP A 105 8.75 -1.58 -12.57
CA ASP A 105 8.40 -2.72 -13.44
C ASP A 105 8.52 -4.08 -12.73
N LYS A 106 9.49 -4.24 -11.82
CA LYS A 106 9.63 -5.50 -11.06
C LYS A 106 8.44 -5.71 -10.12
N LEU A 107 7.92 -4.64 -9.52
CA LEU A 107 6.74 -4.68 -8.66
C LEU A 107 5.47 -4.93 -9.47
N TYR A 108 5.31 -4.27 -10.61
CA TYR A 108 4.18 -4.51 -11.52
C TYR A 108 4.16 -5.95 -12.06
N LYS A 109 5.30 -6.46 -12.56
CA LYS A 109 5.40 -7.85 -13.01
C LYS A 109 5.08 -8.85 -11.91
N ARG A 110 5.44 -8.54 -10.67
CA ARG A 110 5.09 -9.35 -9.50
C ARG A 110 3.58 -9.32 -9.24
N ALA A 111 2.94 -8.16 -9.33
CA ALA A 111 1.49 -8.00 -9.21
C ALA A 111 0.75 -8.84 -10.27
N ASP A 112 1.15 -8.72 -11.54
CA ASP A 112 0.56 -9.46 -12.66
C ASP A 112 0.71 -10.98 -12.47
N THR A 113 1.88 -11.41 -11.98
CA THR A 113 2.16 -12.82 -11.71
C THR A 113 1.27 -13.36 -10.58
N LEU A 114 1.12 -12.60 -9.50
CA LEU A 114 0.24 -12.98 -8.38
C LEU A 114 -1.23 -13.00 -8.81
N SER A 115 -1.68 -11.99 -9.56
CA SER A 115 -3.04 -11.90 -10.08
C SER A 115 -3.39 -13.10 -10.96
N ARG A 116 -2.53 -13.45 -11.92
CA ARG A 116 -2.73 -14.64 -12.78
C ARG A 116 -2.73 -15.93 -11.97
N LYS A 117 -1.74 -16.12 -11.09
CA LYS A 117 -1.58 -17.35 -10.29
C LYS A 117 -2.79 -17.63 -9.40
N HIS A 118 -3.41 -16.59 -8.86
CA HIS A 118 -4.52 -16.71 -7.92
C HIS A 118 -5.89 -16.38 -8.54
N HIS A 119 -5.97 -16.31 -9.87
CA HIS A 119 -7.19 -16.05 -10.64
C HIS A 119 -7.94 -14.81 -10.13
N LYS A 120 -7.21 -13.71 -9.97
CA LYS A 120 -7.73 -12.40 -9.55
C LYS A 120 -7.72 -11.42 -10.73
N PRO A 121 -8.57 -11.63 -11.75
CA PRO A 121 -8.64 -10.72 -12.87
C PRO A 121 -9.09 -9.34 -12.38
N HIS A 122 -8.59 -8.31 -13.04
CA HIS A 122 -8.96 -6.94 -12.76
C HIS A 122 -9.49 -6.29 -14.04
N THR A 123 -10.62 -5.62 -13.90
CA THR A 123 -11.17 -4.73 -14.92
C THR A 123 -10.99 -3.32 -14.40
N CYS A 124 -10.22 -2.50 -15.12
CA CYS A 124 -9.94 -1.13 -14.68
C CYS A 124 -11.23 -0.32 -14.80
N VAL A 125 -11.79 0.11 -13.67
CA VAL A 125 -13.06 0.88 -13.62
C VAL A 125 -12.87 2.31 -14.13
N MET A 126 -11.68 2.85 -13.90
CA MET A 126 -11.30 4.18 -14.37
C MET A 126 -9.78 4.26 -14.51
N THR A 127 -9.30 4.88 -15.60
CA THR A 127 -7.86 5.02 -15.90
C THR A 127 -7.43 6.47 -16.08
N THR A 128 -8.38 7.40 -16.10
CA THR A 128 -8.13 8.82 -16.28
C THR A 128 -8.59 9.60 -15.06
N PHE A 129 -7.81 10.59 -14.67
CA PHE A 129 -8.12 11.48 -13.56
C PHE A 129 -8.25 12.92 -14.07
N ASP A 130 -9.37 13.56 -13.73
CA ASP A 130 -9.64 14.97 -14.06
C ASP A 130 -9.97 15.72 -12.78
N LEU A 131 -9.02 16.54 -12.31
CA LEU A 131 -9.12 17.30 -11.07
C LEU A 131 -10.35 18.21 -11.05
N ALA A 132 -10.68 18.85 -12.17
CA ALA A 132 -11.79 19.80 -12.26
C ALA A 132 -13.15 19.16 -11.96
N LYS A 133 -13.30 17.84 -12.19
CA LYS A 133 -14.52 17.09 -11.83
C LYS A 133 -14.73 16.95 -10.33
N TYR A 134 -13.67 17.12 -9.52
CA TYR A 134 -13.69 16.83 -8.09
C TYR A 134 -13.47 18.06 -7.20
N GLU A 135 -12.93 19.16 -7.74
CA GLU A 135 -12.66 20.40 -6.98
C GLU A 135 -13.88 20.92 -6.21
N LYS A 136 -15.07 20.78 -6.78
CA LYS A 136 -16.34 21.23 -6.18
C LYS A 136 -17.21 20.10 -5.63
N ASP A 137 -16.81 18.86 -5.83
CA ASP A 137 -17.61 17.68 -5.48
C ASP A 137 -16.72 16.55 -4.94
N ILE A 138 -16.36 16.69 -3.67
CA ILE A 138 -15.63 15.65 -2.93
C ILE A 138 -16.49 14.40 -2.74
N GLY A 139 -17.83 14.52 -2.75
CA GLY A 139 -18.75 13.38 -2.67
C GLY A 139 -18.52 12.44 -3.86
N LYS A 140 -18.49 13.00 -5.06
CA LYS A 140 -18.16 12.27 -6.28
C LYS A 140 -16.77 11.64 -6.25
N ALA A 141 -15.77 12.31 -5.68
CA ALA A 141 -14.44 11.71 -5.51
C ALA A 141 -14.48 10.45 -4.63
N LYS A 142 -15.26 10.48 -3.53
CA LYS A 142 -15.47 9.30 -2.67
C LYS A 142 -16.20 8.18 -3.40
N ASP A 143 -17.24 8.52 -4.16
CA ASP A 143 -18.02 7.53 -4.93
C ASP A 143 -17.16 6.87 -6.01
N ASP A 144 -16.38 7.66 -6.75
CA ASP A 144 -15.46 7.15 -7.77
C ASP A 144 -14.32 6.32 -7.15
N HIS A 145 -13.81 6.72 -5.98
CA HIS A 145 -12.82 5.95 -5.24
C HIS A 145 -13.38 4.62 -4.72
N GLN A 146 -14.65 4.60 -4.29
CA GLN A 146 -15.31 3.39 -3.81
C GLN A 146 -15.41 2.30 -4.89
N LYS A 147 -15.48 2.68 -6.16
CA LYS A 147 -15.56 1.75 -7.29
C LYS A 147 -14.32 0.85 -7.45
N PHE A 148 -13.18 1.24 -6.87
CA PHE A 148 -11.97 0.41 -6.90
C PHE A 148 -12.01 -0.73 -5.87
N TYR A 149 -12.92 -0.69 -4.90
CA TYR A 149 -13.03 -1.74 -3.90
C TYR A 149 -13.88 -2.90 -4.43
N ILE A 150 -13.37 -4.11 -4.25
CA ILE A 150 -13.98 -5.37 -4.62
C ILE A 150 -14.50 -6.02 -3.33
N GLU A 151 -15.78 -6.37 -3.33
CA GLU A 151 -16.41 -7.14 -2.27
C GLU A 151 -15.94 -8.60 -2.34
N ILE A 152 -15.34 -9.11 -1.25
CA ILE A 152 -14.98 -10.52 -1.14
C ILE A 152 -16.04 -11.21 -0.29
N ILE A 153 -17.08 -11.75 -0.93
CA ILE A 153 -18.06 -12.62 -0.26
C ILE A 153 -17.62 -14.07 -0.49
N GLY A 154 -17.09 -14.74 0.53
CA GLY A 154 -16.87 -16.20 0.52
C GLY A 154 -16.07 -16.76 -0.67
N GLY A 155 -15.21 -15.96 -1.32
CA GLY A 155 -14.36 -16.40 -2.43
C GLY A 155 -14.91 -16.19 -3.85
N LYS A 156 -16.06 -15.52 -4.05
CA LYS A 156 -16.52 -15.09 -5.39
C LYS A 156 -16.89 -13.61 -5.40
N PRO A 157 -16.48 -12.83 -6.41
CA PRO A 157 -16.95 -11.46 -6.58
C PRO A 157 -18.43 -11.48 -6.96
N VAL A 158 -19.25 -10.67 -6.29
CA VAL A 158 -20.66 -10.45 -6.62
C VAL A 158 -20.91 -8.95 -6.67
N GLU A 159 -21.68 -8.49 -7.64
CA GLU A 159 -22.12 -7.10 -7.71
C GLU A 159 -23.30 -6.87 -6.74
N SER A 160 -23.06 -6.03 -5.73
CA SER A 160 -24.00 -5.18 -4.98
C SER A 160 -24.98 -5.77 -3.94
N ASN A 161 -25.20 -4.94 -2.90
CA ASN A 161 -26.35 -4.87 -1.97
C ASN A 161 -26.46 -5.84 -0.77
N PHE A 162 -25.39 -6.06 0.01
CA PHE A 162 -25.47 -6.75 1.32
C PHE A 162 -24.98 -5.90 2.52
N PRO A 163 -25.51 -6.13 3.75
CA PRO A 163 -25.26 -5.29 4.92
C PRO A 163 -23.83 -5.37 5.49
N ARG A 164 -23.37 -4.22 5.98
CA ARG A 164 -21.98 -3.76 6.22
C ARG A 164 -21.08 -4.52 7.22
N ASN A 165 -21.47 -5.64 7.82
CA ASN A 165 -20.85 -6.07 9.09
C ASN A 165 -19.74 -7.15 9.05
N LEU A 166 -19.29 -7.63 7.89
CA LEU A 166 -18.02 -8.39 7.81
C LEU A 166 -17.42 -8.44 6.39
N MET A 167 -17.27 -7.28 5.76
CA MET A 167 -16.79 -7.20 4.37
C MET A 167 -15.28 -6.92 4.36
N VAL A 168 -14.47 -7.91 3.97
CA VAL A 168 -13.06 -7.66 3.61
C VAL A 168 -13.08 -7.02 2.21
N LEU A 169 -12.90 -5.69 2.18
CA LEU A 169 -12.74 -4.95 0.95
C LEU A 169 -11.30 -5.08 0.47
N ALA A 170 -11.09 -5.63 -0.72
CA ALA A 170 -9.79 -5.54 -1.40
C ALA A 170 -9.86 -4.45 -2.48
N VAL A 171 -8.74 -3.80 -2.79
CA VAL A 171 -8.70 -2.85 -3.91
C VAL A 171 -8.26 -3.59 -5.18
N GLY A 172 -9.08 -3.52 -6.23
CA GLY A 172 -8.71 -3.96 -7.56
C GLY A 172 -7.89 -2.90 -8.27
N LEU A 173 -6.60 -3.17 -8.51
CA LEU A 173 -5.72 -2.25 -9.23
C LEU A 173 -5.01 -2.93 -10.40
N CYS A 174 -4.59 -2.10 -11.35
CA CYS A 174 -3.72 -2.39 -12.48
C CYS A 174 -2.70 -1.25 -12.62
N ARG A 175 -1.62 -1.46 -13.40
CA ARG A 175 -0.68 -0.37 -13.74
C ARG A 175 -1.39 0.83 -14.37
N SER A 176 -2.45 0.60 -15.14
CA SER A 176 -3.19 1.64 -15.85
C SER A 176 -4.16 2.46 -14.98
N CYS A 177 -4.52 1.99 -13.77
CA CYS A 177 -5.52 2.65 -12.94
C CYS A 177 -5.01 3.08 -11.57
N VAL A 178 -3.84 2.57 -11.14
CA VAL A 178 -3.24 2.90 -9.83
C VAL A 178 -3.01 4.39 -9.65
N GLU A 179 -2.60 5.12 -10.70
CA GLU A 179 -2.44 6.57 -10.63
C GLU A 179 -3.75 7.28 -10.30
N THR A 180 -4.83 6.89 -10.96
CA THR A 180 -6.15 7.49 -10.76
C THR A 180 -6.65 7.21 -9.34
N PHE A 181 -6.47 5.98 -8.86
CA PHE A 181 -6.78 5.60 -7.49
C PHE A 181 -6.03 6.46 -6.46
N GLU A 182 -4.72 6.60 -6.60
CA GLU A 182 -3.89 7.37 -5.65
C GLU A 182 -4.24 8.87 -5.67
N LYS A 183 -4.55 9.44 -6.84
CA LYS A 183 -4.99 10.85 -6.96
C LYS A 183 -6.35 11.10 -6.30
N LEU A 184 -7.30 10.18 -6.44
CA LEU A 184 -8.58 10.25 -5.72
C LEU A 184 -8.37 10.17 -4.20
N GLU A 185 -7.54 9.22 -3.76
CA GLU A 185 -7.22 9.04 -2.34
C GLU A 185 -6.59 10.31 -1.74
N GLU A 186 -5.70 10.96 -2.49
CA GLU A 186 -5.04 12.21 -2.09
C GLU A 186 -6.05 13.35 -1.85
N ILE A 187 -6.97 13.59 -2.79
CA ILE A 187 -8.00 14.64 -2.65
C ILE A 187 -8.91 14.37 -1.45
N ILE A 188 -9.35 13.12 -1.29
CA ILE A 188 -10.22 12.72 -0.18
C ILE A 188 -9.52 13.01 1.15
N LYS A 189 -8.23 12.65 1.28
CA LYS A 189 -7.42 12.90 2.48
C LYS A 189 -7.24 14.39 2.75
N VAL A 190 -6.94 15.20 1.74
CA VAL A 190 -6.78 16.67 1.89
C VAL A 190 -8.09 17.29 2.37
N SER A 191 -9.22 16.92 1.78
CA SER A 191 -10.54 17.43 2.17
C SER A 191 -10.89 17.09 3.62
N GLN A 192 -10.63 15.86 4.07
CA GLN A 192 -10.87 15.43 5.45
C GLN A 192 -10.03 16.23 6.46
N LYS A 193 -8.76 16.49 6.16
CA LYS A 193 -7.90 17.32 7.02
C LYS A 193 -8.39 18.76 7.13
N LEU A 194 -8.88 19.35 6.04
CA LEU A 194 -9.44 20.71 6.05
C LEU A 194 -10.72 20.80 6.88
N GLN A 195 -11.51 19.72 6.93
CA GLN A 195 -12.72 19.66 7.77
C GLN A 195 -12.40 19.44 9.25
N ALA A 196 -11.34 18.68 9.57
CA ALA A 196 -10.92 18.43 10.96
C ALA A 196 -10.25 19.63 11.65
N ASN A 197 -9.79 20.62 10.87
CA ASN A 197 -9.14 21.83 11.36
C ASN A 197 -10.08 23.05 11.44
N LYS A 198 -11.39 22.86 11.22
CA LYS A 198 -12.45 23.86 11.40
C LYS A 198 -13.21 23.59 12.68
#